data_AF-A0A1I5J1E6-F1
#
_entry.id   AF-A0A1I5J1E6-F1
#
_cell.length_a   1.000
_cell.length_b   1.000
_cell.length_c   1.000
_cell.angle_alpha   90.00
_cell.angle_beta   90.00
_cell.angle_gamma   90.00
#
_symmetry.space_group_name_H-M   'P 1'
#
loop_
_entity.id
_entity.type
_entity.pdbx_description
1 polymer ?
#
loop_
_entity_poly.entity_id
_entity_poly.type
_entity_poly.pdbx_seq_one_letter_code
_entity_poly.pdbx_strand_id
1 'polypeptide(L)' 'MQIQELVTTFNSQVQNRGWSSMRAYHDQALIDEFQRRGINVSVVSDGKTISFAHPVRYDLLENKLVIR' A
#
# COMPACT_ATOMS: atom_id res chain seq x y z
N MET A 1 8.28 -10.20 -5.81
CA MET A 1 8.60 -8.98 -5.05
C MET A 1 8.69 -9.31 -3.56
N GLN A 2 9.71 -8.85 -2.84
CA GLN A 2 9.79 -8.99 -1.38
C GLN A 2 8.85 -7.97 -0.68
N ILE A 3 8.52 -8.19 0.60
CA ILE A 3 7.60 -7.28 1.33
C ILE A 3 8.20 -5.86 1.42
N GLN A 4 9.50 -5.76 1.63
CA GLN A 4 10.20 -4.47 1.70
C GLN A 4 10.16 -3.71 0.36
N GLU A 5 10.28 -4.42 -0.76
CA GLU A 5 10.10 -3.85 -2.10
C GLU A 5 8.66 -3.37 -2.29
N LEU A 6 7.66 -4.14 -1.87
CA LEU A 6 6.24 -3.77 -1.95
C LEU A 6 5.94 -2.47 -1.16
N VAL A 7 6.48 -2.34 0.04
CA VAL A 7 6.39 -1.11 0.84
C VAL A 7 7.12 0.06 0.17
N THR A 8 8.28 -0.19 -0.43
CA THR A 8 9.04 0.85 -1.14
C THR A 8 8.27 1.37 -2.36
N THR A 9 7.69 0.46 -3.15
CA THR A 9 6.84 0.80 -4.29
C THR A 9 5.59 1.56 -3.85
N PHE A 10 4.90 1.12 -2.78
CA PHE A 10 3.77 1.87 -2.23
C PHE A 10 4.17 3.29 -1.82
N ASN A 11 5.29 3.44 -1.10
CA ASN A 11 5.77 4.73 -0.64
C ASN A 11 6.17 5.68 -1.79
N SER A 12 6.54 5.14 -2.96
CA SER A 12 6.79 5.95 -4.16
C SER A 12 5.51 6.59 -4.73
N GLN A 13 4.33 6.05 -4.41
CA GLN A 13 3.03 6.58 -4.84
C GLN A 13 2.45 7.61 -3.87
N VAL A 14 3.03 7.74 -2.67
CA VAL A 14 2.61 8.70 -1.65
C VAL A 14 2.75 10.12 -2.17
N GLN A 15 1.72 10.93 -1.96
CA GLN A 15 1.62 12.32 -2.46
C GLN A 15 1.74 12.50 -3.98
N ASN A 16 1.73 11.42 -4.76
CA ASN A 16 1.65 11.52 -6.21
C ASN A 16 0.27 12.09 -6.61
N ARG A 17 0.26 13.25 -7.29
CA ARG A 17 -0.96 13.96 -7.71
C ARG A 17 -1.44 13.57 -9.11
N GLY A 18 -0.74 12.66 -9.80
CA GLY A 18 -1.12 12.22 -11.13
C GLY A 18 -2.37 11.34 -11.10
N TRP A 19 -3.36 11.65 -11.94
CA TRP A 19 -4.58 10.85 -12.08
C TRP A 19 -4.58 10.16 -13.44
N SER A 20 -4.33 8.85 -13.44
CA SER A 20 -4.43 8.00 -14.63
C SER A 20 -5.04 6.65 -14.28
N SER A 21 -5.72 6.02 -15.24
CA SER A 21 -6.28 4.68 -15.07
C SER A 21 -5.19 3.65 -14.77
N MET A 22 -4.04 3.76 -15.43
CA MET A 22 -2.88 2.90 -15.18
C MET A 22 -2.42 2.97 -13.73
N ARG A 23 -2.43 4.16 -13.12
CA ARG A 23 -2.12 4.34 -11.70
C ARG A 23 -3.17 3.65 -10.82
N ALA A 24 -4.46 3.82 -11.10
CA ALA A 24 -5.51 3.18 -10.32
C ALA A 24 -5.39 1.63 -10.33
N TYR A 25 -5.14 1.04 -11.50
CA TYR A 25 -4.90 -0.41 -11.61
C TYR A 25 -3.64 -0.86 -10.85
N HIS A 26 -2.56 -0.09 -10.97
CA HIS A 26 -1.31 -0.38 -10.27
C HIS A 26 -1.47 -0.30 -8.74
N ASP A 27 -2.13 0.75 -8.24
CA ASP A 27 -2.37 0.96 -6.82
C ASP A 27 -3.25 -0.14 -6.23
N GLN A 28 -4.29 -0.56 -6.96
CA GLN A 28 -5.14 -1.69 -6.56
C GLN A 28 -4.31 -2.99 -6.49
N ALA A 29 -3.47 -3.26 -7.49
CA ALA A 29 -2.62 -4.44 -7.49
C ALA A 29 -1.65 -4.48 -6.31
N LEU A 30 -1.12 -3.33 -5.86
CA LEU A 30 -0.29 -3.26 -4.65
C LEU A 30 -1.08 -3.67 -3.41
N ILE A 31 -2.30 -3.17 -3.24
CA ILE A 31 -3.18 -3.52 -2.11
C ILE A 31 -3.58 -4.99 -2.15
N ASP A 32 -3.96 -5.49 -3.32
CA ASP A 32 -4.30 -6.90 -3.51
C ASP A 32 -3.11 -7.81 -3.16
N GLU A 33 -1.88 -7.39 -3.48
CA GLU A 33 -0.69 -8.16 -3.14
C GLU A 33 -0.35 -8.13 -1.65
N PHE A 34 -0.57 -7.01 -0.94
CA PHE A 34 -0.49 -6.98 0.52
C PHE A 34 -1.52 -7.94 1.14
N GLN A 35 -2.77 -7.87 0.70
CA GLN A 35 -3.86 -8.71 1.21
C GLN A 35 -3.65 -10.19 0.91
N ARG A 36 -3.19 -10.54 -0.30
CA ARG A 36 -2.84 -11.92 -0.70
C ARG A 36 -1.77 -12.52 0.23
N ARG A 37 -0.88 -11.69 0.78
CA ARG A 37 0.15 -12.10 1.75
C ARG A 37 -0.35 -12.09 3.20
N GLY A 38 -1.63 -11.81 3.42
CA GLY A 38 -2.24 -11.73 4.75
C GLY A 38 -1.83 -10.49 5.55
N ILE A 39 -1.25 -9.47 4.92
CA ILE A 39 -0.81 -8.25 5.58
C ILE A 39 -2.03 -7.36 5.83
N ASN A 40 -2.18 -6.86 7.05
CA ASN A 40 -3.25 -5.94 7.39
C ASN A 40 -2.96 -4.55 6.80
N VAL A 41 -3.84 -4.09 5.89
CA VAL A 41 -3.74 -2.81 5.17
C VAL A 41 -4.72 -1.74 5.67
N SER A 42 -5.40 -1.98 6.79
CA SER A 42 -6.49 -1.10 7.28
C SER A 42 -6.08 0.36 7.47
N VAL A 43 -4.79 0.62 7.68
CA VAL A 43 -4.25 1.97 7.84
C VAL A 43 -4.23 2.79 6.54
N VAL A 44 -4.26 2.13 5.38
CA VAL A 44 -4.24 2.75 4.05
C VAL A 44 -5.44 2.40 3.19
N SER A 45 -6.22 1.38 3.52
CA SER A 45 -7.41 1.02 2.76
C SER A 45 -8.55 0.56 3.66
N ASP A 46 -9.75 1.05 3.36
CA ASP A 46 -11.02 0.65 3.98
C ASP A 46 -11.79 -0.40 3.14
N GLY A 47 -11.15 -0.93 2.09
CA GLY A 47 -11.77 -1.87 1.14
C GLY A 47 -12.60 -1.21 0.03
N LYS A 48 -12.77 0.12 0.06
CA LYS A 48 -13.42 0.90 -1.02
C LYS A 48 -12.46 1.90 -1.65
N THR A 49 -11.57 2.45 -0.85
CA THR A 49 -10.62 3.48 -1.22
C THR A 49 -9.21 3.13 -0.74
N ILE A 50 -8.22 3.71 -1.39
CA ILE A 50 -6.80 3.57 -1.05
C ILE A 50 -6.26 4.98 -0.77
N SER A 51 -5.68 5.15 0.41
CA SER A 51 -5.08 6.40 0.87
C SER A 51 -3.56 6.35 0.72
N PHE A 52 -3.04 7.32 -0.03
CA PHE A 52 -1.61 7.57 -0.22
C PHE A 52 -1.17 8.87 0.47
N ALA A 53 -1.79 9.20 1.60
CA ALA A 53 -1.53 10.44 2.34
C ALA A 53 -0.17 10.43 3.07
N HIS A 54 0.21 9.27 3.60
CA HIS A 54 1.41 9.12 4.41
C HIS A 54 2.21 7.87 4.01
N PRO A 55 3.55 7.92 4.12
CA PRO A 55 4.38 6.73 3.96
C PRO A 55 4.08 5.72 5.07
N VAL A 56 4.29 4.44 4.75
CA VAL A 56 4.08 3.32 5.66
C VAL A 56 5.37 2.53 5.86
N ARG A 57 5.41 1.78 6.95
CA ARG A 57 6.37 0.70 7.21
C ARG A 57 5.62 -0.59 7.48
N TYR A 58 6.26 -1.71 7.19
CA TYR A 58 5.73 -3.03 7.54
C TYR A 58 6.17 -3.41 8.96
N ASP A 59 5.19 -3.77 9.78
CA ASP A 59 5.38 -4.32 11.11
C ASP A 59 5.33 -5.85 11.03
N LEU A 60 6.48 -6.49 11.26
CA LEU A 60 6.64 -7.93 11.22
C LEU A 60 5.95 -8.64 12.39
N LEU A 61 5.81 -7.99 13.55
CA LEU A 61 5.27 -8.61 14.75
C LEU A 61 3.75 -8.75 14.65
N GLU A 62 3.11 -7.71 14.13
CA GLU A 62 1.65 -7.67 13.99
C GLU A 62 1.17 -7.95 12.56
N ASN A 63 2.10 -8.24 11.63
CA ASN A 63 1.84 -8.49 10.21
C ASN A 63 0.93 -7.41 9.57
N LYS A 64 1.26 -6.15 9.82
CA LYS A 64 0.42 -5.00 9.41
C LYS A 64 1.25 -3.86 8.82
N LEU A 65 0.59 -3.01 8.05
CA LEU A 65 1.12 -1.70 7.70
C LEU A 65 0.85 -0.71 8.83
N VAL A 66 1.84 0.13 9.12
CA VAL A 66 1.69 1.27 10.04
C VAL A 66 2.26 2.53 9.40
N ILE A 67 1.66 3.68 9.70
CA ILE A 67 2.16 4.98 9.26
C ILE A 67 3.58 5.20 9.82
N ARG A 68 4.47 5.71 8.97
CA ARG A 68 5.84 6.06 9.32
C ARG A 68 5.93 7.43 9.99
#